data_AF-A0A527G5I3-F1
#
_entry.id   AF-A0A527G5I3-F1
#
_cell.length_a   1.000
_cell.length_b   1.000
_cell.length_c   1.000
_cell.angle_alpha   90.00
_cell.angle_beta   90.00
_cell.angle_gamma   90.00
#
_symmetry.space_group_name_H-M   'P 1'
#
loop_
_entity.id
_entity.type
_entity.pdbx_description
1 polymer ?
#
loop_
_entity_poly.entity_id
_entity_poly.type
_entity_poly.pdbx_seq_one_letter_code
_entity_poly.pdbx_strand_id
1 'polypeptide(L)'
;SYGELAGERMKLGLLLHDPEEEHDCFSDNTYNSHLYDAIGIRAAYRASYTRLDGTVVSGPSVADMVKAADPAIDKELSDKLDLTVAKMEAIKARALAGEAYDQQIAEGNVEGNATVQAAIDALVDQTKSIERAVGSLKLST
;
A
#
# COMPACT_ATOMS: atom_id res chain seq x y z
N SER A 1 0.87 -4.82 -6.55
CA SER A 1 -0.07 -4.32 -5.52
C SER A 1 -0.96 -5.43 -4.97
N TYR A 2 -1.91 -5.97 -5.74
CA TYR A 2 -2.72 -7.10 -5.25
C TYR A 2 -1.92 -8.40 -5.06
N GLY A 3 -1.24 -8.87 -6.10
CA GLY A 3 -0.71 -10.25 -6.15
C GLY A 3 0.36 -10.62 -5.10
N GLU A 4 0.96 -9.67 -4.40
CA GLU A 4 1.97 -9.95 -3.35
C GLU A 4 1.60 -9.25 -2.05
N LEU A 5 1.63 -7.91 -2.03
CA LEU A 5 1.43 -7.15 -0.80
C LEU A 5 0.01 -7.34 -0.23
N ALA A 6 -1.04 -7.19 -1.04
CA ALA A 6 -2.40 -7.34 -0.54
C ALA A 6 -2.76 -8.82 -0.29
N GLY A 7 -2.43 -9.70 -1.24
CA GLY A 7 -2.82 -11.10 -1.23
C GLY A 7 -1.99 -11.93 -0.26
N GLU A 8 -0.72 -12.15 -0.59
CA GLU A 8 0.16 -13.07 0.13
C GLU A 8 0.59 -12.50 1.49
N ARG A 9 0.99 -11.23 1.54
CA ARG A 9 1.62 -10.65 2.75
C ARG A 9 0.67 -10.11 3.80
N MET A 10 -0.56 -9.74 3.43
CA MET A 10 -1.51 -9.10 4.36
C MET A 10 -2.78 -9.92 4.58
N LYS A 11 -3.39 -10.40 3.51
CA LYS A 11 -4.72 -11.01 3.58
C LYS A 11 -4.70 -12.41 4.20
N LEU A 12 -3.64 -13.19 4.00
CA LEU A 12 -3.56 -14.54 4.54
C LEU A 12 -3.55 -14.53 6.08
N GLY A 13 -2.63 -13.79 6.69
CA GLY A 13 -2.57 -13.65 8.16
C GLY A 13 -3.85 -13.08 8.75
N LEU A 14 -4.48 -12.09 8.10
CA LEU A 14 -5.77 -11.56 8.53
C LEU A 14 -6.91 -12.60 8.46
N LEU A 15 -6.96 -13.42 7.40
CA LEU A 15 -8.00 -14.43 7.22
C LEU A 15 -7.88 -15.58 8.22
N LEU A 16 -6.64 -15.96 8.54
CA LEU A 16 -6.35 -17.07 9.45
C LEU A 16 -6.28 -16.63 10.91
N HIS A 17 -6.19 -15.32 11.16
CA HIS A 17 -5.83 -14.75 12.46
C HIS A 17 -4.53 -15.35 13.02
N ASP A 18 -3.61 -15.70 12.13
CA ASP A 18 -2.36 -16.38 12.46
C ASP A 18 -1.21 -15.38 12.53
N PRO A 19 -0.64 -15.14 13.71
CA PRO A 19 0.53 -14.26 13.85
C PRO A 19 1.77 -14.81 13.14
N GLU A 20 1.89 -16.11 12.88
CA GLU A 20 3.05 -16.68 12.18
C GLU A 20 3.05 -16.36 10.67
N GLU A 21 1.91 -15.92 10.14
CA GLU A 21 1.76 -15.50 8.75
C GLU A 21 2.08 -14.01 8.53
N GLU A 22 2.47 -13.27 9.58
CA GLU A 22 2.94 -11.89 9.42
C GLU A 22 4.38 -11.83 8.90
N HIS A 23 4.67 -10.83 8.06
CA HIS A 23 5.92 -10.77 7.28
C HIS A 23 7.19 -10.63 8.13
N ASP A 24 7.16 -9.84 9.22
CA ASP A 24 8.35 -9.48 10.01
C ASP A 24 8.20 -9.83 11.50
N CYS A 25 7.56 -10.96 11.81
CA CYS A 25 7.16 -11.37 13.17
C CYS A 25 8.26 -11.29 14.24
N PHE A 26 9.50 -11.66 13.91
CA PHE A 26 10.60 -11.64 14.88
C PHE A 26 11.07 -10.23 15.28
N SER A 27 10.65 -9.20 14.56
CA SER A 27 11.10 -7.82 14.76
C SER A 27 9.97 -6.84 15.08
N ASP A 28 8.73 -7.31 15.15
CA ASP A 28 7.52 -6.49 15.33
C ASP A 28 7.42 -5.33 14.31
N ASN A 29 7.95 -5.50 13.10
CA ASN A 29 8.13 -4.40 12.14
C ASN A 29 7.21 -4.49 10.90
N THR A 30 6.29 -5.46 10.85
CA THR A 30 5.41 -5.74 9.71
C THR A 30 4.67 -4.48 9.23
N TYR A 31 4.16 -3.68 10.17
CA TYR A 31 3.45 -2.42 9.87
C TYR A 31 4.32 -1.42 9.08
N ASN A 32 5.62 -1.32 9.39
CA ASN A 32 6.52 -0.43 8.68
C ASN A 32 6.84 -0.99 7.30
N SER A 33 7.14 -2.28 7.18
CA SER A 33 7.45 -2.89 5.89
C SER A 33 6.29 -2.74 4.90
N HIS A 34 5.05 -3.00 5.34
CA HIS A 34 3.87 -2.77 4.50
C HIS A 34 3.67 -1.30 4.11
N LEU A 35 3.87 -0.38 5.05
CA LEU A 35 3.80 1.06 4.77
C LEU A 35 4.85 1.48 3.75
N TYR A 36 6.10 1.06 3.90
CA TYR A 36 7.17 1.46 3.01
C TYR A 36 7.09 0.80 1.63
N ASP A 37 6.52 -0.41 1.52
CA ASP A 37 6.14 -0.99 0.23
C ASP A 37 5.09 -0.12 -0.48
N ALA A 38 4.04 0.33 0.23
CA ALA A 38 3.02 1.21 -0.33
C ALA A 38 3.58 2.59 -0.73
N ILE A 39 4.45 3.18 0.09
CA ILE A 39 5.16 4.42 -0.23
C ILE A 39 6.03 4.22 -1.48
N GLY A 40 6.74 3.09 -1.59
CA GLY A 40 7.56 2.74 -2.74
C GLY A 40 6.77 2.68 -4.04
N ILE A 41 5.60 2.02 -4.02
CA ILE A 41 4.68 1.97 -5.18
C ILE A 41 4.28 3.38 -5.62
N ARG A 42 3.88 4.24 -4.67
CA ARG A 42 3.49 5.63 -4.96
C ARG A 42 4.66 6.45 -5.50
N ALA A 43 5.84 6.30 -4.90
CA ALA A 43 7.06 7.01 -5.31
C ALA A 43 7.48 6.61 -6.73
N ALA A 44 7.36 5.32 -7.09
CA ALA A 44 7.64 4.84 -8.43
C ALA A 44 6.70 5.46 -9.48
N TYR A 45 5.40 5.58 -9.16
CA TYR A 45 4.43 6.21 -10.05
C TYR A 45 4.72 7.71 -10.28
N ARG A 46 5.02 8.44 -9.19
CA ARG A 46 5.26 9.89 -9.21
C ARG A 46 6.70 10.29 -9.56
N ALA A 47 7.62 9.33 -9.62
CA ALA A 47 9.07 9.54 -9.69
C ALA A 47 9.56 10.62 -8.71
N SER A 48 9.05 10.60 -7.46
CA SER A 48 9.41 11.55 -6.42
C SER A 48 9.51 10.85 -5.06
N TYR A 49 10.63 11.02 -4.37
CA TYR A 49 10.90 10.43 -3.06
C TYR A 49 11.60 11.44 -2.14
N THR A 50 11.09 11.58 -0.92
CA THR A 50 11.72 12.38 0.13
C THR A 50 12.64 11.49 0.95
N ARG A 51 13.94 11.82 0.96
CA ARG A 51 14.97 11.12 1.74
C ARG A 51 14.80 11.38 3.23
N LEU A 52 15.52 10.61 4.04
CA LEU A 52 15.54 10.75 5.50
C LEU A 52 16.05 12.11 5.98
N ASP A 53 16.90 12.77 5.18
CA ASP A 53 17.42 14.12 5.45
C ASP A 53 16.46 15.25 5.00
N GLY A 54 15.26 14.90 4.51
CA GLY A 54 14.26 15.83 4.00
C GLY A 54 14.49 16.29 2.56
N THR A 55 15.61 15.92 1.92
CA THR A 55 15.85 16.28 0.51
C THR A 55 14.96 15.45 -0.42
N VAL A 56 14.47 16.07 -1.49
CA VAL A 56 13.61 15.41 -2.49
C VAL A 56 14.43 14.99 -3.69
N VAL A 57 14.27 13.73 -4.11
CA VAL A 57 14.71 13.22 -5.41
C VAL A 57 13.49 13.16 -6.31
N SER A 58 13.53 13.83 -7.45
CA SER A 58 12.43 13.82 -8.41
C SER A 58 12.90 13.84 -9.85
N GLY A 59 12.07 13.36 -10.78
CA GLY A 59 12.34 13.37 -12.22
C GLY A 59 11.09 13.10 -13.08
N PRO A 60 11.25 12.83 -14.38
CA PRO A 60 10.16 12.41 -15.26
C PRO A 60 9.42 11.20 -14.69
N SER A 61 8.09 11.21 -14.73
CA SER A 61 7.28 10.22 -14.02
C SER A 61 6.34 9.41 -14.92
N VAL A 62 5.94 8.23 -14.43
CA VAL A 62 4.86 7.45 -15.06
C VAL A 62 3.55 8.23 -14.98
N ALA A 63 3.32 8.98 -13.90
CA ALA A 63 2.19 9.87 -13.76
C ALA A 63 2.11 10.89 -14.92
N ASP A 64 3.22 11.50 -15.33
CA ASP A 64 3.23 12.43 -16.47
C ASP A 64 2.81 11.75 -17.78
N MET A 65 3.27 10.51 -18.01
CA MET A 65 2.91 9.73 -19.19
C MET A 65 1.42 9.35 -19.18
N VAL A 66 0.92 8.87 -18.04
CA VAL A 66 -0.50 8.50 -17.88
C VAL A 66 -1.37 9.73 -18.01
N LYS A 67 -1.00 10.87 -17.41
CA LYS A 67 -1.74 12.12 -17.51
C LYS A 67 -1.81 12.64 -18.94
N ALA A 68 -0.73 12.48 -19.72
CA ALA A 68 -0.74 12.86 -21.14
C ALA A 68 -1.66 11.97 -21.97
N ALA A 69 -1.82 10.68 -21.61
CA ALA A 69 -2.70 9.74 -22.29
C ALA A 69 -4.17 9.88 -21.84
N ASP A 70 -4.40 9.94 -20.52
CA ASP A 70 -5.70 10.04 -19.86
C ASP A 70 -5.57 10.73 -18.48
N PRO A 71 -5.85 12.04 -18.40
CA PRO A 71 -5.80 12.79 -17.13
C PRO A 71 -6.76 12.28 -16.05
N ALA A 72 -7.86 11.62 -16.42
CA ALA A 72 -8.83 11.11 -15.45
C ALA A 72 -8.27 9.86 -14.75
N ILE A 73 -7.59 8.97 -15.50
CA ILE A 73 -6.91 7.81 -14.92
C ILE A 73 -5.74 8.24 -14.03
N ASP A 74 -4.94 9.23 -14.43
CA ASP A 74 -3.86 9.77 -13.57
C ASP A 74 -4.39 10.28 -12.24
N LYS A 75 -5.45 11.10 -12.27
CA LYS A 75 -6.08 11.60 -11.05
C LYS A 75 -6.58 10.45 -10.18
N GLU A 76 -7.32 9.51 -10.76
CA GLU A 76 -7.87 8.37 -10.02
C GLU A 76 -6.77 7.53 -9.36
N LEU A 77 -5.72 7.17 -10.11
CA LEU A 77 -4.62 6.37 -9.59
C LEU A 77 -3.83 7.13 -8.53
N SER A 78 -3.55 8.41 -8.74
CA SER A 78 -2.89 9.26 -7.75
C SER A 78 -3.66 9.32 -6.43
N ASP A 79 -4.97 9.54 -6.49
CA ASP A 79 -5.84 9.61 -5.31
C ASP A 79 -5.87 8.27 -4.56
N LYS A 80 -5.93 7.14 -5.30
CA LYS A 80 -5.94 5.80 -4.71
C LYS A 80 -4.59 5.42 -4.09
N LEU A 81 -3.48 5.80 -4.70
CA LEU A 81 -2.15 5.59 -4.12
C LEU A 81 -1.99 6.36 -2.80
N ASP A 82 -2.49 7.59 -2.72
CA ASP A 82 -2.49 8.37 -1.48
C ASP A 82 -3.41 7.74 -0.43
N LEU A 83 -4.59 7.26 -0.83
CA LEU A 83 -5.52 6.54 0.06
C LEU A 83 -4.86 5.29 0.65
N THR A 84 -4.20 4.47 -0.17
CA THR A 84 -3.49 3.28 0.29
C THR A 84 -2.43 3.62 1.33
N VAL A 85 -1.59 4.63 1.07
CA VAL A 85 -0.57 5.07 2.04
C VAL A 85 -1.24 5.53 3.33
N ALA A 86 -2.34 6.30 3.27
CA ALA A 86 -3.06 6.73 4.46
C ALA A 86 -3.65 5.54 5.27
N LYS A 87 -4.09 4.47 4.61
CA LYS A 87 -4.54 3.24 5.31
C LYS A 87 -3.39 2.48 5.96
N MET A 88 -2.22 2.44 5.33
CA MET A 88 -1.02 1.87 5.95
C MET A 88 -0.54 2.69 7.16
N GLU A 89 -0.61 4.01 7.08
CA GLU A 89 -0.29 4.89 8.21
C GLU A 89 -1.25 4.67 9.40
N ALA A 90 -2.50 4.27 9.16
CA ALA A 90 -3.45 3.91 10.22
C ALA A 90 -3.04 2.63 10.96
N ILE A 91 -2.56 1.61 10.24
CA ILE A 91 -1.98 0.38 10.82
C ILE A 91 -0.77 0.72 11.69
N LYS A 92 0.14 1.55 11.15
CA LYS A 92 1.30 2.05 11.90
C LYS A 92 0.90 2.84 13.14
N ALA A 93 -0.11 3.70 13.06
CA ALA A 93 -0.56 4.49 14.19
C ALA A 93 -1.03 3.60 15.36
N ARG A 94 -1.71 2.49 15.06
CA ARG A 94 -2.10 1.49 16.07
C ARG A 94 -0.89 0.77 16.67
N ALA A 95 0.08 0.39 15.84
CA ALA A 95 1.36 -0.18 16.31
C ALA A 95 2.11 0.76 17.24
N LEU A 96 2.23 2.04 16.89
CA LEU A 96 2.87 3.06 17.73
C LEU A 96 2.06 3.40 19.00
N ALA A 97 0.76 3.11 19.01
CA ALA A 97 -0.09 3.24 20.19
C ALA A 97 -0.01 2.02 21.12
N GLY A 98 0.79 1.00 20.78
CA GLY A 98 1.06 -0.18 21.61
C GLY A 98 0.32 -1.45 21.18
N GLU A 99 -0.38 -1.44 20.05
CA GLU A 99 -1.04 -2.62 19.49
C GLU A 99 -0.27 -3.13 18.27
N ALA A 100 0.61 -4.11 18.50
CA ALA A 100 1.45 -4.72 17.47
C ALA A 100 0.62 -5.32 16.31
N TYR A 101 1.26 -5.54 15.16
CA TYR A 101 0.54 -5.92 13.94
C TYR A 101 -0.16 -7.28 14.07
N ASP A 102 0.49 -8.25 14.71
CA ASP A 102 -0.08 -9.54 15.12
C ASP A 102 -1.38 -9.39 15.93
N GLN A 103 -1.41 -8.44 16.87
CA GLN A 103 -2.61 -8.12 17.65
C GLN A 103 -3.68 -7.49 16.78
N GLN A 104 -3.32 -6.68 15.79
CA GLN A 104 -4.28 -6.08 14.85
C GLN A 104 -4.97 -7.14 13.98
N ILE A 105 -4.29 -8.24 13.64
CA ILE A 105 -4.88 -9.35 12.88
C ILE A 105 -5.48 -10.46 13.75
N ALA A 106 -5.31 -10.39 15.08
CA ALA A 106 -5.75 -11.43 16.00
C ALA A 106 -7.28 -11.65 15.98
N GLU A 107 -7.68 -12.89 16.28
CA GLU A 107 -9.10 -13.26 16.36
C GLU A 107 -9.83 -12.40 17.41
N GLY A 108 -11.00 -11.88 17.04
CA GLY A 108 -11.82 -11.07 17.93
C GLY A 108 -11.42 -9.60 18.04
N ASN A 109 -10.29 -9.17 17.46
CA ASN A 109 -9.93 -7.75 17.40
C ASN A 109 -10.62 -7.02 16.23
N VAL A 110 -11.91 -6.74 16.38
CA VAL A 110 -12.75 -6.16 15.31
C VAL A 110 -12.16 -4.87 14.71
N GLU A 111 -11.61 -3.99 15.53
CA GLU A 111 -11.07 -2.71 15.07
C GLU A 111 -9.71 -2.84 14.36
N GLY A 112 -8.80 -3.66 14.91
CA GLY A 112 -7.53 -3.97 14.27
C GLY A 112 -7.75 -4.63 12.91
N ASN A 113 -8.62 -5.64 12.87
CA ASN A 113 -8.95 -6.39 11.65
C ASN A 113 -9.53 -5.46 10.58
N ALA A 114 -10.46 -4.57 10.96
CA ALA A 114 -11.03 -3.58 10.05
C ALA A 114 -9.98 -2.59 9.52
N THR A 115 -8.99 -2.23 10.34
CA THR A 115 -7.90 -1.33 9.93
C THR A 115 -7.01 -1.99 8.87
N VAL A 116 -6.61 -3.25 9.10
CA VAL A 116 -5.82 -4.03 8.13
C VAL A 116 -6.61 -4.30 6.86
N GLN A 117 -7.88 -4.70 6.97
CA GLN A 117 -8.76 -4.94 5.82
C GLN A 117 -8.91 -3.70 4.95
N ALA A 118 -9.04 -2.51 5.54
CA ALA A 118 -9.15 -1.26 4.78
C ALA A 118 -7.90 -0.96 3.94
N ALA A 119 -6.70 -1.36 4.40
CA ALA A 119 -5.48 -1.24 3.61
C ALA A 119 -5.42 -2.28 2.48
N ILE A 120 -5.85 -3.52 2.74
CA ILE A 120 -5.98 -4.57 1.72
C ILE A 120 -6.93 -4.12 0.62
N ASP A 121 -8.10 -3.59 0.98
CA ASP A 121 -9.11 -3.13 0.02
C ASP A 121 -8.58 -1.98 -0.84
N ALA A 122 -7.84 -1.04 -0.24
CA ALA A 122 -7.20 0.06 -0.97
C ALA A 122 -6.14 -0.46 -1.97
N LEU A 123 -5.33 -1.45 -1.58
CA LEU A 123 -4.37 -2.11 -2.47
C LEU A 123 -5.05 -2.86 -3.64
N VAL A 124 -6.18 -3.50 -3.38
CA VAL A 124 -6.99 -4.15 -4.42
C VAL A 124 -7.55 -3.10 -5.38
N ASP A 125 -8.12 -2.02 -4.87
CA ASP A 125 -8.74 -0.99 -5.69
C ASP A 125 -7.73 -0.22 -6.55
N GLN A 126 -6.56 0.14 -6.01
CA GLN A 126 -5.51 0.78 -6.81
C GLN A 126 -4.98 -0.15 -7.91
N THR A 127 -5.01 -1.48 -7.73
CA THR A 127 -4.55 -2.45 -8.74
C THR A 127 -5.37 -2.32 -10.03
N LYS A 128 -6.69 -2.15 -9.92
CA LYS A 128 -7.56 -1.94 -11.08
C LYS A 128 -7.21 -0.66 -11.85
N SER A 129 -6.84 0.40 -11.14
CA SER A 129 -6.43 1.66 -11.77
C SER A 129 -5.03 1.56 -12.40
N ILE A 130 -4.12 0.77 -11.83
CA ILE A 130 -2.82 0.44 -12.44
C ILE A 130 -3.03 -0.31 -13.76
N GLU A 131 -3.90 -1.32 -13.80
CA GLU A 131 -4.21 -2.06 -15.03
C GLU A 131 -4.80 -1.15 -16.12
N ARG A 132 -5.69 -0.24 -15.74
CA ARG A 132 -6.22 0.77 -16.67
C ARG A 132 -5.15 1.75 -17.16
N ALA A 133 -4.23 2.16 -16.30
CA ALA A 133 -3.10 3.01 -16.69
C ALA A 133 -2.18 2.29 -17.70
N VAL A 134 -1.85 1.02 -17.47
CA VAL A 134 -1.11 0.17 -18.43
C VAL A 134 -1.83 0.12 -19.79
N GLY A 135 -3.15 -0.09 -19.78
CA GLY A 135 -3.97 -0.06 -20.99
C GLY A 135 -3.95 1.28 -21.72
N SER A 136 -4.02 2.41 -20.99
CA SER A 136 -3.96 3.75 -21.57
C SER A 136 -2.63 4.04 -22.28
N LEU A 137 -1.54 3.48 -21.76
CA LEU A 137 -0.20 3.58 -22.33
C LEU A 137 0.05 2.58 -23.48
N LYS A 138 -0.92 1.71 -23.79
CA LYS A 138 -0.83 0.67 -24.82
C LYS A 138 0.37 -0.27 -24.61
N LEU A 139 0.72 -0.52 -23.36
CA LEU A 139 1.77 -1.47 -23.00
C LEU A 139 1.14 -2.88 -22.95
N SER A 140 1.66 -3.80 -23.76
CA SER A 140 1.27 -5.21 -23.73
C SER A 140 2.34 -6.04 -23.03
N THR A 141 1.92 -7.05 -22.28
CA THR A 141 2.73 -8.25 -21.97
C THR A 141 2.61 -9.28 -23.06
#